data_AF-A0A8C4SAH5-F1
#
_entry.id   AF-A0A8C4SAH5-F1
#
_cell.length_a   1.000
_cell.length_b   1.000
_cell.length_c   1.000
_cell.angle_alpha   90.00
_cell.angle_beta   90.00
_cell.angle_gamma   90.00
#
_symmetry.space_group_name_H-M   'P 1'
#
loop_
_entity.id
_entity.type
_entity.pdbx_description
1 polymer ?
#
loop_
_entity_poly.entity_id
_entity_poly.type
_entity_poly.pdbx_seq_one_letter_code
_entity_poly.pdbx_strand_id
1 'polypeptide(L)'
;MTPNCLSAAKGGILVNEKSDVCSFSSDACGTPTASSRIVGGTAAADGAWPWQVSLHRDGKHICGGSLINEQWVLCAAHCVITSDLTVSRFTVYLGLYTVDQPSSHTVVGNVRNIIMYPGYSSPTSGKDASLLQLDRRVTYSAFILPICLPNASDVFTSQNSCWVTGWGYVNEGVALPSPGTLQQVQVPIISTAICAGLYSSYKITILSDMTCAGDLKGGKDSCQGDSGGPLVCKRSDGSWVQAGIVSWGVGCAEANKPGVYSRVTSFVTWIERDRQYRAGLQGAPVSPRGARLTAVLRRGADKLATSESHALGLFLFLFFVQTECQNERLRFLN
;
A
#
# COMPACT_ATOMS: atom_id res chain seq x y z
N MET A 1 9.41 21.68 -30.26
CA MET A 1 8.11 21.20 -30.78
C MET A 1 7.41 20.51 -29.61
N THR A 2 6.61 21.27 -28.89
CA THR A 2 5.81 20.81 -27.74
C THR A 2 4.53 20.14 -28.25
N PRO A 3 4.11 18.98 -27.70
CA PRO A 3 2.87 18.35 -28.12
C PRO A 3 1.67 19.16 -27.59
N ASN A 4 0.79 19.60 -28.49
CA ASN A 4 -0.48 20.24 -28.16
C ASN A 4 -1.41 19.25 -27.47
N CYS A 5 -1.80 19.53 -26.22
CA CYS A 5 -2.90 18.86 -25.53
C CYS A 5 -4.25 19.38 -26.05
N LEU A 6 -4.71 18.83 -27.17
CA LEU A 6 -6.09 18.98 -27.64
C LEU A 6 -6.67 17.60 -27.91
N SER A 7 -7.33 17.01 -26.91
CA SER A 7 -8.58 16.25 -27.01
C SER A 7 -8.74 15.28 -25.83
N ALA A 8 -9.46 15.72 -24.79
CA ALA A 8 -10.28 14.89 -23.92
C ALA A 8 -11.12 15.79 -22.98
N ALA A 9 -12.04 16.56 -23.55
CA ALA A 9 -13.04 17.27 -22.76
C ALA A 9 -14.12 16.28 -22.30
N LYS A 10 -14.01 15.83 -21.04
CA LYS A 10 -15.10 15.65 -20.05
C LYS A 10 -14.56 14.90 -18.83
N GLY A 11 -14.24 15.66 -17.78
CA GLY A 11 -13.84 15.14 -16.47
C GLY A 11 -12.62 15.86 -15.89
N GLY A 12 -12.82 16.98 -15.20
CA GLY A 12 -11.91 17.43 -14.14
C GLY A 12 -10.67 18.26 -14.48
N ILE A 13 -10.59 18.96 -15.62
CA ILE A 13 -9.49 19.91 -15.87
C ILE A 13 -10.01 21.35 -15.66
N LEU A 14 -9.53 22.02 -14.61
CA LEU A 14 -9.63 23.48 -14.52
C LEU A 14 -8.50 24.06 -15.38
N VAL A 15 -8.85 24.53 -16.57
CA VAL A 15 -7.93 25.28 -17.41
C VAL A 15 -7.81 26.68 -16.81
N ASN A 16 -6.64 27.02 -16.27
CA ASN A 16 -6.33 28.39 -15.89
C ASN A 16 -5.67 29.06 -17.11
N GLU A 17 -6.35 30.01 -17.76
CA GLU A 17 -5.93 30.64 -19.03
C GLU A 17 -4.64 31.50 -18.95
N LYS A 18 -3.80 31.35 -17.92
CA LYS A 18 -2.57 32.15 -17.76
C LYS A 18 -1.30 31.39 -17.34
N SER A 19 -1.27 30.06 -17.37
CA SER A 19 -0.02 29.33 -17.14
C SER A 19 0.02 28.02 -17.91
N ASP A 20 1.06 27.83 -18.74
CA ASP A 20 1.38 26.57 -19.46
C ASP A 20 1.88 25.45 -18.50
N VAL A 21 1.28 25.31 -17.32
CA VAL A 21 1.63 24.30 -16.33
C VAL A 21 0.38 23.49 -16.02
N CYS A 22 0.37 22.22 -16.42
CA CYS A 22 -0.63 21.25 -15.99
C CYS A 22 -0.48 21.01 -14.47
N SER A 23 -1.28 21.69 -13.66
CA SER A 23 -1.36 21.41 -12.23
C SER A 23 -2.16 20.13 -12.00
N PHE A 24 -1.52 19.06 -11.52
CA PHE A 24 -2.23 17.88 -11.06
C PHE A 24 -2.99 18.25 -9.77
N SER A 25 -4.32 18.06 -9.76
CA SER A 25 -5.09 18.18 -8.52
C SER A 25 -4.61 17.10 -7.54
N SER A 26 -4.28 17.50 -6.31
CA SER A 26 -3.88 16.58 -5.22
C SER A 26 -4.94 15.54 -4.88
N ASP A 27 -6.18 15.74 -5.35
CA ASP A 27 -7.35 14.90 -5.08
C ASP A 27 -7.67 13.91 -6.21
N ALA A 28 -6.94 13.94 -7.33
CA ALA A 28 -7.18 13.04 -8.45
C ALA A 28 -6.44 11.69 -8.26
N CYS A 29 -7.20 10.62 -8.05
CA CYS A 29 -6.70 9.24 -7.99
C CYS A 29 -7.26 8.41 -9.15
N GLY A 30 -6.60 7.29 -9.48
CA GLY A 30 -7.17 6.26 -10.35
C GLY A 30 -7.41 6.70 -11.79
N THR A 31 -6.77 7.76 -12.27
CA THR A 31 -6.97 8.34 -13.62
C THR A 31 -5.65 8.41 -14.37
N PRO A 32 -5.13 7.28 -14.89
CA PRO A 32 -3.86 7.26 -15.60
C PRO A 32 -3.96 8.07 -16.90
N THR A 33 -2.91 8.82 -17.22
CA THR A 33 -2.83 9.60 -18.46
C THR A 33 -2.57 8.72 -19.68
N ALA A 34 -1.88 7.59 -19.50
CA ALA A 34 -1.65 6.60 -20.55
C ALA A 34 -2.84 5.62 -20.64
N SER A 35 -3.37 5.40 -21.85
CA SER A 35 -4.46 4.45 -22.08
C SER A 35 -3.93 3.02 -22.28
N SER A 36 -4.40 2.07 -21.47
CA SER A 36 -4.21 0.63 -21.72
C SER A 36 -5.37 0.10 -22.58
N ARG A 37 -5.09 -0.37 -23.80
CA ARG A 37 -6.08 -1.04 -24.68
C ARG A 37 -5.56 -2.39 -25.19
N ILE A 38 -5.12 -3.32 -24.34
CA ILE A 38 -4.70 -4.66 -24.81
C ILE A 38 -5.04 -5.74 -23.77
N VAL A 39 -5.49 -6.92 -24.22
CA VAL A 39 -6.05 -8.03 -23.42
C VAL A 39 -5.09 -9.23 -23.37
N GLY A 40 -4.78 -9.73 -22.17
CA GLY A 40 -4.28 -11.11 -21.94
C GLY A 40 -2.79 -11.26 -21.60
N GLY A 41 -2.40 -10.98 -20.34
CA GLY A 41 -1.12 -11.43 -19.77
C GLY A 41 0.11 -10.97 -20.55
N THR A 42 0.26 -9.67 -20.75
CA THR A 42 1.32 -9.09 -21.57
C THR A 42 2.09 -8.03 -20.81
N ALA A 43 3.24 -7.62 -21.36
CA ALA A 43 3.92 -6.42 -20.94
C ALA A 43 2.95 -5.23 -20.94
N ALA A 44 2.95 -4.47 -19.85
CA ALA A 44 2.25 -3.21 -19.75
C ALA A 44 2.94 -2.15 -20.61
N ALA A 45 2.19 -1.11 -21.00
CA ALA A 45 2.80 0.10 -21.52
C ALA A 45 3.41 0.91 -20.36
N ASP A 46 4.50 1.63 -20.62
CA ASP A 46 5.11 2.51 -19.62
C ASP A 46 4.09 3.60 -19.18
N GLY A 47 3.97 3.79 -17.87
CA GLY A 47 2.97 4.69 -17.27
C GLY A 47 1.52 4.21 -17.29
N ALA A 48 1.21 2.99 -17.76
CA ALA A 48 -0.17 2.47 -17.78
C ALA A 48 -0.76 2.27 -16.36
N TRP A 49 0.09 1.97 -15.39
CA TRP A 49 -0.28 1.67 -14.00
C TRP A 49 0.54 2.53 -13.02
N PRO A 50 0.31 3.85 -12.98
CA PRO A 50 1.18 4.82 -12.32
C PRO A 50 1.17 4.73 -10.79
N TRP A 51 0.26 3.92 -10.22
CA TRP A 51 0.23 3.59 -8.79
C TRP A 51 1.07 2.38 -8.43
N GLN A 52 1.52 1.58 -9.40
CA GLN A 52 2.28 0.36 -9.14
C GLN A 52 3.58 0.72 -8.41
N VAL A 53 3.82 0.02 -7.30
CA VAL A 53 5.05 0.10 -6.51
C VAL A 53 5.80 -1.21 -6.61
N SER A 54 7.13 -1.12 -6.73
CA SER A 54 8.03 -2.23 -6.47
C SER A 54 8.63 -2.06 -5.08
N LEU A 55 8.31 -2.97 -4.16
CA LEU A 55 8.90 -3.02 -2.82
C LEU A 55 10.19 -3.81 -2.88
N HIS A 56 11.29 -3.17 -2.49
CA HIS A 56 12.60 -3.79 -2.42
C HIS A 56 13.01 -4.00 -0.96
N ARG A 57 13.73 -5.09 -0.72
CA ARG A 57 14.45 -5.35 0.52
C ARG A 57 15.92 -5.63 0.18
N ASP A 58 16.83 -4.91 0.83
CA ASP A 58 18.27 -4.99 0.57
C ASP A 58 18.61 -4.82 -0.92
N GLY A 59 17.94 -3.88 -1.58
CA GLY A 59 18.12 -3.57 -3.00
C GLY A 59 17.43 -4.52 -3.98
N LYS A 60 16.82 -5.63 -3.52
CA LYS A 60 16.15 -6.60 -4.40
C LYS A 60 14.63 -6.48 -4.33
N HIS A 61 13.97 -6.55 -5.47
CA HIS A 61 12.51 -6.67 -5.54
C HIS A 61 12.04 -7.90 -4.76
N ILE A 62 11.02 -7.73 -3.91
CA ILE A 62 10.42 -8.82 -3.13
C ILE A 62 8.90 -8.92 -3.29
N CYS A 63 8.23 -7.78 -3.52
CA CYS A 63 6.78 -7.68 -3.60
C CYS A 63 6.37 -6.44 -4.41
N GLY A 64 5.12 -6.44 -4.86
CA GLY A 64 4.44 -5.25 -5.33
C GLY A 64 3.85 -4.40 -4.19
N GLY A 65 3.21 -3.30 -4.58
CA GLY A 65 2.43 -2.42 -3.72
C GLY A 65 1.66 -1.41 -4.57
N SER A 66 0.89 -0.55 -3.92
CA SER A 66 0.20 0.55 -4.59
C SER A 66 0.34 1.87 -3.84
N LEU A 67 0.68 2.94 -4.56
CA LEU A 67 0.62 4.29 -4.03
C LEU A 67 -0.85 4.68 -3.82
N ILE A 68 -1.24 5.02 -2.59
CA ILE A 68 -2.62 5.41 -2.25
C ILE A 68 -2.77 6.91 -1.99
N ASN A 69 -1.65 7.61 -1.77
CA ASN A 69 -1.52 9.07 -1.82
C ASN A 69 -0.02 9.45 -1.90
N GLU A 70 0.31 10.73 -1.79
CA GLU A 70 1.69 11.25 -1.88
C GLU A 70 2.70 10.62 -0.91
N GLN A 71 2.30 9.95 0.18
CA GLN A 71 3.22 9.48 1.22
C GLN A 71 2.96 8.06 1.71
N TRP A 72 1.95 7.38 1.18
CA TRP A 72 1.51 6.08 1.69
C TRP A 72 1.40 5.07 0.56
N VAL A 73 1.98 3.90 0.82
CA VAL A 73 1.86 2.72 -0.04
C VAL A 73 1.09 1.64 0.71
N LEU A 74 0.11 1.03 0.03
CA LEU A 74 -0.60 -0.16 0.50
C LEU A 74 0.09 -1.41 -0.06
N CYS A 75 0.30 -2.41 0.79
CA CYS A 75 0.97 -3.66 0.46
C CYS A 75 0.37 -4.81 1.30
N ALA A 76 0.85 -6.04 1.12
CA ALA A 76 0.51 -7.18 1.97
C ALA A 76 1.34 -7.17 3.26
N ALA A 77 0.84 -7.77 4.34
CA ALA A 77 1.60 -7.91 5.59
C ALA A 77 2.70 -8.96 5.47
N HIS A 78 2.46 -10.04 4.72
CA HIS A 78 3.43 -11.11 4.52
C HIS A 78 4.71 -10.66 3.80
N CYS A 79 4.66 -9.56 3.05
CA CYS A 79 5.81 -8.96 2.38
C CYS A 79 6.79 -8.29 3.34
N VAL A 80 6.31 -7.87 4.52
CA VAL A 80 7.07 -7.03 5.46
C VAL A 80 7.24 -7.67 6.83
N ILE A 81 6.48 -8.73 7.12
CA ILE A 81 6.68 -9.53 8.33
C ILE A 81 8.06 -10.19 8.25
N THR A 82 8.94 -9.80 9.17
CA THR A 82 10.30 -10.31 9.23
C THR A 82 10.70 -10.46 10.69
N SER A 83 11.62 -11.39 10.97
CA SER A 83 12.20 -11.56 12.31
C SER A 83 13.02 -10.34 12.75
N ASP A 84 13.44 -9.51 11.80
CA ASP A 84 14.22 -8.29 11.97
C ASP A 84 13.50 -7.14 11.23
N LEU A 85 12.63 -6.42 11.96
CA LEU A 85 11.81 -5.30 11.44
C LEU A 85 12.64 -4.02 11.20
N THR A 86 13.88 -4.16 10.74
CA THR A 86 14.74 -3.02 10.38
C THR A 86 14.18 -2.34 9.14
N VAL A 87 13.43 -1.25 9.36
CA VAL A 87 12.74 -0.48 8.33
C VAL A 87 13.68 0.02 7.24
N SER A 88 14.93 0.36 7.58
CA SER A 88 15.92 0.89 6.63
C SER A 88 16.33 -0.09 5.53
N ARG A 89 16.00 -1.38 5.66
CA ARG A 89 16.20 -2.39 4.61
C ARG A 89 15.17 -2.29 3.49
N PHE A 90 14.06 -1.59 3.72
CA PHE A 90 12.96 -1.46 2.77
C PHE A 90 13.01 -0.13 2.02
N THR A 91 12.89 -0.22 0.70
CA THR A 91 12.78 0.93 -0.20
C THR A 91 11.67 0.68 -1.21
N VAL A 92 10.94 1.72 -1.59
CA VAL A 92 9.92 1.63 -2.64
C VAL A 92 10.42 2.28 -3.93
N TYR A 93 10.09 1.68 -5.07
CA TYR A 93 10.32 2.25 -6.38
C TYR A 93 8.97 2.58 -7.03
N LEU A 94 8.83 3.82 -7.48
CA LEU A 94 7.63 4.42 -8.09
C LEU A 94 7.95 4.84 -9.52
N GLY A 95 6.98 4.71 -10.43
CA GLY A 95 7.24 4.94 -11.86
C GLY A 95 8.30 3.98 -12.42
N LEU A 96 8.44 2.80 -11.82
CA LEU A 96 9.33 1.77 -12.34
C LEU A 96 8.63 1.07 -13.50
N TYR A 97 9.33 0.86 -14.61
CA TYR A 97 8.81 0.10 -15.75
C TYR A 97 9.47 -1.28 -15.88
N THR A 98 10.80 -1.29 -15.77
CA THR A 98 11.65 -2.50 -15.81
C THR A 98 12.36 -2.68 -14.48
N VAL A 99 12.21 -3.86 -13.85
CA VAL A 99 12.71 -4.12 -12.49
C VAL A 99 14.24 -4.05 -12.38
N ASP A 100 14.95 -4.42 -13.46
CA ASP A 100 16.42 -4.44 -13.49
C ASP A 100 17.03 -3.08 -13.90
N GLN A 101 16.23 -2.20 -14.50
CA GLN A 101 16.72 -0.99 -15.17
C GLN A 101 15.76 0.18 -14.88
N PRO A 102 15.98 0.93 -13.78
CA PRO A 102 15.23 2.15 -13.51
C PRO A 102 15.36 3.18 -14.63
N SER A 103 14.26 3.84 -14.97
CA SER A 103 14.19 4.90 -15.97
C SER A 103 14.45 6.28 -15.35
N SER A 104 14.61 7.32 -16.17
CA SER A 104 14.81 8.70 -15.70
C SER A 104 13.63 9.27 -14.89
N HIS A 105 12.43 8.68 -15.03
CA HIS A 105 11.23 9.07 -14.30
C HIS A 105 10.98 8.24 -13.03
N THR A 106 11.80 7.20 -12.79
CA THR A 106 11.69 6.36 -11.60
C THR A 106 12.12 7.12 -10.36
N VAL A 107 11.31 7.05 -9.31
CA VAL A 107 11.57 7.67 -8.01
C VAL A 107 11.75 6.58 -6.96
N VAL A 108 12.85 6.69 -6.19
CA VAL A 108 13.11 5.84 -5.02
C VAL A 108 12.65 6.56 -3.76
N GLY A 109 11.76 5.92 -3.00
CA GLY A 109 11.28 6.41 -1.70
C GLY A 109 11.80 5.54 -0.56
N ASN A 110 12.35 6.15 0.49
CA ASN A 110 12.71 5.41 1.70
C ASN A 110 11.46 5.18 2.54
N VAL A 111 11.39 4.00 3.16
CA VAL A 111 10.33 3.70 4.13
C VAL A 111 10.72 4.27 5.48
N ARG A 112 9.82 5.06 6.09
CA ARG A 112 9.97 5.61 7.44
C ARG A 112 9.29 4.74 8.49
N ASN A 113 8.12 4.20 8.18
CA ASN A 113 7.33 3.37 9.09
C ASN A 113 6.64 2.26 8.31
N ILE A 114 6.49 1.11 8.96
CA ILE A 114 5.70 -0.03 8.48
C ILE A 114 4.60 -0.31 9.50
N ILE A 115 3.35 -0.39 9.04
CA ILE A 115 2.19 -0.64 9.89
C ILE A 115 1.46 -1.84 9.32
N MET A 116 1.57 -2.99 9.99
CA MET A 116 0.80 -4.18 9.63
C MET A 116 -0.59 -4.10 10.23
N TYR A 117 -1.59 -4.66 9.52
CA TYR A 117 -2.92 -4.82 10.08
C TYR A 117 -2.86 -5.67 11.35
N PRO A 118 -3.51 -5.25 12.46
CA PRO A 118 -3.39 -5.93 13.74
C PRO A 118 -3.84 -7.40 13.70
N GLY A 119 -3.02 -8.28 14.28
CA GLY A 119 -3.34 -9.69 14.43
C GLY A 119 -3.17 -10.54 13.16
N TYR A 120 -2.44 -10.04 12.16
CA TYR A 120 -1.92 -10.85 11.07
C TYR A 120 -0.98 -11.96 11.60
N SER A 121 -1.02 -13.15 10.99
CA SER A 121 -0.13 -14.27 11.35
C SER A 121 0.37 -15.08 10.14
N SER A 122 -0.49 -15.30 9.14
CA SER A 122 -0.18 -15.99 7.89
C SER A 122 -1.18 -15.58 6.81
N PRO A 123 -0.87 -15.74 5.51
CA PRO A 123 -1.80 -15.35 4.43
C PRO A 123 -3.18 -16.02 4.53
N THR A 124 -3.22 -17.32 4.88
CA THR A 124 -4.49 -18.08 5.02
C THR A 124 -5.29 -17.72 6.27
N SER A 125 -4.69 -16.99 7.23
CA SER A 125 -5.41 -16.48 8.42
C SER A 125 -6.09 -15.14 8.20
N GLY A 126 -6.01 -14.58 7.00
CA GLY A 126 -6.53 -13.26 6.65
C GLY A 126 -5.65 -12.14 7.19
N LYS A 127 -6.19 -10.92 7.22
CA LYS A 127 -5.56 -9.71 7.76
C LYS A 127 -4.26 -9.35 7.05
N ASP A 128 -4.09 -9.79 5.81
CA ASP A 128 -2.84 -9.66 5.07
C ASP A 128 -2.77 -8.30 4.36
N ALA A 129 -2.60 -7.25 5.14
CA ALA A 129 -2.49 -5.87 4.67
C ALA A 129 -1.47 -5.09 5.51
N SER A 130 -0.72 -4.20 4.86
CA SER A 130 0.23 -3.31 5.50
C SER A 130 0.26 -1.94 4.83
N LEU A 131 0.63 -0.92 5.61
CA LEU A 131 0.91 0.43 5.14
C LEU A 131 2.38 0.74 5.31
N LEU A 132 2.99 1.27 4.25
CA LEU A 132 4.35 1.80 4.25
C LEU A 132 4.27 3.32 4.16
N GLN A 133 4.78 3.99 5.19
CA GLN A 133 4.90 5.44 5.18
C GLN A 133 6.23 5.83 4.58
N LEU A 134 6.22 6.69 3.56
CA LEU A 134 7.42 7.25 2.96
C LEU A 134 7.99 8.38 3.83
N ASP A 135 9.33 8.48 3.84
CA ASP A 135 10.04 9.54 4.56
C ASP A 135 9.73 10.94 4.02
N ARG A 136 9.44 11.04 2.72
CA ARG A 136 9.08 12.26 2.00
C ARG A 136 7.83 12.04 1.14
N ARG A 137 7.11 13.13 0.90
CA ARG A 137 6.01 13.15 -0.08
C ARG A 137 6.58 13.03 -1.49
N VAL A 138 5.91 12.23 -2.31
CA VAL A 138 6.22 12.00 -3.71
C VAL A 138 5.49 13.04 -4.55
N THR A 139 6.17 13.61 -5.54
CA THR A 139 5.55 14.50 -6.52
C THR A 139 4.89 13.67 -7.62
N TYR A 140 3.62 13.92 -7.87
CA TYR A 140 2.89 13.25 -8.94
C TYR A 140 3.42 13.62 -10.32
N SER A 141 3.35 12.65 -11.24
CA SER A 141 3.75 12.78 -12.64
C SER A 141 2.89 11.88 -13.52
N ALA A 142 3.08 11.89 -14.83
CA ALA A 142 2.40 10.96 -15.73
C ALA A 142 2.67 9.47 -15.42
N PHE A 143 3.75 9.17 -14.67
CA PHE A 143 4.17 7.81 -14.30
C PHE A 143 3.93 7.49 -12.82
N ILE A 144 3.54 8.48 -12.02
CA ILE A 144 3.37 8.37 -10.58
C ILE A 144 2.08 9.07 -10.16
N LEU A 145 1.02 8.29 -9.92
CA LEU A 145 -0.30 8.76 -9.48
C LEU A 145 -0.89 7.75 -8.51
N PRO A 146 -1.69 8.18 -7.53
CA PRO A 146 -2.28 7.28 -6.57
C PRO A 146 -3.46 6.49 -7.17
N ILE A 147 -3.70 5.28 -6.68
CA ILE A 147 -4.95 4.54 -6.93
C ILE A 147 -6.04 4.99 -5.98
N CYS A 148 -7.30 4.98 -6.42
CA CYS A 148 -8.41 5.26 -5.52
C CYS A 148 -8.67 4.09 -4.57
N LEU A 149 -8.99 4.40 -3.32
CA LEU A 149 -9.52 3.43 -2.37
C LEU A 149 -11.04 3.26 -2.57
N PRO A 150 -11.58 2.05 -2.34
CA PRO A 150 -13.01 1.80 -2.41
C PRO A 150 -13.71 2.30 -1.14
N ASN A 151 -15.03 2.48 -1.21
CA ASN A 151 -15.83 2.60 0.01
C ASN A 151 -16.01 1.23 0.66
N ALA A 152 -16.25 1.19 1.97
CA ALA A 152 -16.48 -0.07 2.70
C ALA A 152 -17.68 -0.88 2.15
N SER A 153 -18.65 -0.19 1.54
CA SER A 153 -19.85 -0.77 0.93
C SER A 153 -19.68 -1.18 -0.54
N ASP A 154 -18.56 -0.87 -1.18
CA ASP A 154 -18.36 -1.18 -2.60
C ASP A 154 -18.35 -2.71 -2.82
N VAL A 155 -19.01 -3.16 -3.89
CA VAL A 155 -19.07 -4.57 -4.28
C VAL A 155 -18.49 -4.74 -5.67
N PHE A 156 -17.50 -5.62 -5.78
CA PHE A 156 -16.87 -5.99 -7.05
C PHE A 156 -17.34 -7.38 -7.48
N THR A 157 -17.60 -7.54 -8.77
CA THR A 157 -18.16 -8.76 -9.39
C THR A 157 -17.42 -9.09 -10.68
N SER A 158 -17.74 -10.22 -11.29
CA SER A 158 -17.16 -10.63 -12.58
C SER A 158 -17.47 -9.66 -13.74
N GLN A 159 -18.45 -8.76 -13.57
CA GLN A 159 -18.77 -7.73 -14.56
C GLN A 159 -17.77 -6.57 -14.55
N ASN A 160 -17.03 -6.39 -13.45
CA ASN A 160 -16.02 -5.36 -13.36
C ASN A 160 -14.78 -5.74 -14.19
N SER A 161 -14.24 -4.80 -14.95
CA SER A 161 -12.96 -4.98 -15.63
C SER A 161 -11.84 -4.81 -14.61
N CYS A 162 -11.34 -5.93 -14.09
CA CYS A 162 -10.30 -5.95 -13.07
C CYS A 162 -8.97 -6.49 -13.61
N TRP A 163 -7.89 -5.94 -13.09
CA TRP A 163 -6.53 -6.12 -13.55
C TRP A 163 -5.58 -6.30 -12.39
N VAL A 164 -4.59 -7.16 -12.60
CA VAL A 164 -3.46 -7.35 -11.69
C VAL A 164 -2.18 -7.05 -12.44
N THR A 165 -1.24 -6.45 -11.74
CA THR A 165 0.03 -5.97 -12.28
C THR A 165 1.18 -6.33 -11.36
N GLY A 166 2.33 -6.64 -11.94
CA GLY A 166 3.53 -6.94 -11.17
C GLY A 166 4.71 -7.43 -12.01
N TRP A 167 5.82 -7.68 -11.31
CA TRP A 167 7.09 -8.17 -11.86
C TRP A 167 7.39 -9.60 -11.40
N GLY A 168 6.38 -10.27 -10.86
CA GLY A 168 6.48 -11.65 -10.44
C GLY A 168 6.73 -12.60 -11.60
N TYR A 169 6.69 -13.87 -11.25
CA TYR A 169 6.90 -14.99 -12.15
C TYR A 169 5.81 -14.99 -13.24
N VAL A 170 6.21 -15.27 -14.48
CA VAL A 170 5.25 -15.31 -15.60
C VAL A 170 4.47 -16.62 -15.66
N ASN A 171 4.99 -17.65 -15.00
CA ASN A 171 4.35 -18.94 -14.73
C ASN A 171 4.95 -19.53 -13.45
N GLU A 172 4.33 -20.57 -12.89
CA GLU A 172 4.88 -21.27 -11.72
C GLU A 172 6.33 -21.71 -11.97
N GLY A 173 7.26 -21.22 -11.14
CA GLY A 173 8.69 -21.52 -11.25
C GLY A 173 9.43 -20.85 -12.43
N VAL A 174 8.75 -20.09 -13.28
CA VAL A 174 9.35 -19.33 -14.39
C VAL A 174 9.45 -17.85 -14.04
N ALA A 175 10.66 -17.41 -13.69
CA ALA A 175 10.94 -16.00 -13.43
C ALA A 175 10.73 -15.13 -14.67
N LEU A 176 10.37 -13.87 -14.46
CA LEU A 176 10.25 -12.88 -15.52
C LEU A 176 11.62 -12.66 -16.21
N PRO A 177 11.71 -12.77 -17.55
CA PRO A 177 12.96 -12.51 -18.26
C PRO A 177 13.43 -11.06 -18.11
N SER A 178 14.75 -10.87 -17.97
CA SER A 178 15.38 -9.54 -17.99
C SER A 178 15.04 -8.79 -19.29
N PRO A 179 14.77 -7.46 -19.27
CA PRO A 179 14.95 -6.52 -18.16
C PRO A 179 13.83 -6.50 -17.10
N GLY A 180 12.90 -7.44 -17.19
CA GLY A 180 11.78 -7.58 -16.27
C GLY A 180 10.79 -6.44 -16.40
N THR A 181 10.14 -6.33 -17.57
CA THR A 181 9.09 -5.34 -17.82
C THR A 181 7.84 -5.63 -16.99
N LEU A 182 7.18 -4.60 -16.47
CA LEU A 182 5.92 -4.73 -15.74
C LEU A 182 4.90 -5.50 -16.57
N GLN A 183 4.30 -6.55 -16.00
CA GLN A 183 3.27 -7.35 -16.63
C GLN A 183 1.88 -6.91 -16.16
N GLN A 184 0.87 -7.17 -16.98
CA GLN A 184 -0.53 -6.94 -16.66
C GLN A 184 -1.41 -8.09 -17.13
N VAL A 185 -2.41 -8.46 -16.32
CA VAL A 185 -3.39 -9.48 -16.68
C VAL A 185 -4.79 -9.06 -16.25
N GLN A 186 -5.75 -9.23 -17.15
CA GLN A 186 -7.16 -9.04 -16.82
C GLN A 186 -7.69 -10.31 -16.16
N VAL A 187 -8.31 -10.17 -14.99
CA VAL A 187 -8.88 -11.28 -14.22
C VAL A 187 -10.31 -10.96 -13.79
N PRO A 188 -11.26 -11.88 -13.95
CA PRO A 188 -12.60 -11.70 -13.41
C PRO A 188 -12.60 -11.93 -11.90
N ILE A 189 -13.40 -11.15 -11.17
CA ILE A 189 -13.71 -11.44 -9.77
C ILE A 189 -14.57 -12.70 -9.69
N ILE A 190 -14.23 -13.59 -8.77
CA ILE A 190 -14.98 -14.80 -8.45
C ILE A 190 -15.73 -14.59 -7.14
N SER A 191 -17.00 -15.00 -7.10
CA SER A 191 -17.81 -14.87 -5.89
C SER A 191 -17.22 -15.68 -4.74
N THR A 192 -17.36 -15.18 -3.51
CA THR A 192 -16.84 -15.85 -2.32
C THR A 192 -17.37 -17.28 -2.18
N ALA A 193 -18.64 -17.52 -2.54
CA ALA A 193 -19.24 -18.85 -2.49
C ALA A 193 -18.57 -19.84 -3.44
N ILE A 194 -18.34 -19.45 -4.70
CA ILE A 194 -17.64 -20.30 -5.68
C ILE A 194 -16.21 -20.55 -5.21
N CYS A 195 -15.50 -19.50 -4.79
CA CYS A 195 -14.12 -19.63 -4.35
C CYS A 195 -13.98 -20.55 -3.11
N ALA A 196 -14.86 -20.39 -2.13
CA ALA A 196 -14.89 -21.27 -0.95
C ALA A 196 -15.17 -22.72 -1.34
N GLY A 197 -16.06 -22.96 -2.32
CA GLY A 197 -16.31 -24.30 -2.86
C GLY A 197 -15.05 -24.92 -3.47
N LEU A 198 -14.29 -24.17 -4.27
CA LEU A 198 -13.03 -24.64 -4.88
C LEU A 198 -11.98 -24.98 -3.82
N TYR A 199 -11.80 -24.10 -2.84
CA TYR A 199 -10.80 -24.27 -1.79
C TYR A 199 -11.17 -25.29 -0.70
N SER A 200 -12.44 -25.67 -0.60
CA SER A 200 -12.90 -26.70 0.35
C SER A 200 -12.18 -28.05 0.17
N SER A 201 -11.83 -28.40 -1.08
CA SER A 201 -11.08 -29.61 -1.41
C SER A 201 -9.68 -29.66 -0.79
N TYR A 202 -9.09 -28.48 -0.52
CA TYR A 202 -7.79 -28.32 0.15
C TYR A 202 -7.91 -28.17 1.66
N LYS A 203 -9.14 -28.25 2.22
CA LYS A 203 -9.44 -27.97 3.63
C LYS A 203 -9.04 -26.55 4.06
N ILE A 204 -9.11 -25.60 3.14
CA ILE A 204 -8.83 -24.18 3.39
C ILE A 204 -10.14 -23.39 3.38
N THR A 205 -10.31 -22.53 4.38
CA THR A 205 -11.48 -21.64 4.51
C THR A 205 -11.16 -20.27 3.93
N ILE A 206 -12.00 -19.80 3.00
CA ILE A 206 -11.93 -18.41 2.50
C ILE A 206 -12.65 -17.49 3.48
N LEU A 207 -11.93 -16.50 4.00
CA LEU A 207 -12.42 -15.56 5.02
C LEU A 207 -13.14 -14.35 4.40
N SER A 208 -13.88 -13.62 5.23
CA SER A 208 -14.69 -12.46 4.79
C SER A 208 -13.85 -11.28 4.31
N ASP A 209 -12.62 -11.16 4.80
CA ASP A 209 -11.62 -10.17 4.40
C ASP A 209 -10.79 -10.63 3.19
N MET A 210 -11.19 -11.72 2.52
CA MET A 210 -10.59 -12.22 1.28
C MET A 210 -11.57 -12.08 0.11
N THR A 211 -11.01 -11.96 -1.09
CA THR A 211 -11.71 -12.05 -2.38
C THR A 211 -10.88 -12.86 -3.36
N CYS A 212 -11.52 -13.48 -4.34
CA CYS A 212 -10.82 -14.29 -5.33
C CYS A 212 -10.96 -13.67 -6.72
N ALA A 213 -9.93 -13.83 -7.54
CA ALA A 213 -9.94 -13.40 -8.92
C ALA A 213 -9.07 -14.34 -9.76
N GLY A 214 -9.43 -14.54 -11.02
CA GLY A 214 -8.70 -15.42 -11.93
C GLY A 214 -9.63 -16.07 -12.95
N ASP A 215 -9.06 -16.55 -14.07
CA ASP A 215 -9.84 -17.32 -15.04
C ASP A 215 -9.94 -18.78 -14.56
N LEU A 216 -11.16 -19.27 -14.32
CA LEU A 216 -11.36 -20.65 -13.86
C LEU A 216 -10.93 -21.70 -14.90
N LYS A 217 -10.77 -21.31 -16.16
CA LYS A 217 -10.18 -22.16 -17.22
C LYS A 217 -8.66 -22.28 -17.10
N GLY A 218 -8.02 -21.49 -16.24
CA GLY A 218 -6.57 -21.37 -16.13
C GLY A 218 -5.97 -20.38 -17.15
N GLY A 219 -4.65 -20.25 -17.13
CA GLY A 219 -3.85 -19.41 -18.01
C GLY A 219 -3.76 -17.93 -17.63
N LYS A 220 -4.52 -17.46 -16.64
CA LYS A 220 -4.51 -16.06 -16.18
C LYS A 220 -4.65 -15.96 -14.66
N ASP A 221 -3.58 -15.56 -13.98
CA ASP A 221 -3.54 -15.34 -12.54
C ASP A 221 -2.33 -14.45 -12.15
N SER A 222 -2.30 -13.99 -10.91
CA SER A 222 -1.07 -13.48 -10.27
C SER A 222 -0.15 -14.63 -9.89
N CYS A 223 1.16 -14.40 -9.81
CA CYS A 223 2.12 -15.44 -9.43
C CYS A 223 3.15 -14.94 -8.41
N GLN A 224 4.16 -15.77 -8.10
CA GLN A 224 5.15 -15.42 -7.07
C GLN A 224 5.86 -14.11 -7.41
N GLY A 225 5.99 -13.20 -6.43
CA GLY A 225 6.59 -11.87 -6.62
C GLY A 225 5.58 -10.75 -6.93
N ASP A 226 4.35 -11.10 -7.32
CA ASP A 226 3.26 -10.11 -7.44
C ASP A 226 2.60 -9.78 -6.10
N SER A 227 2.92 -10.56 -5.06
CA SER A 227 2.48 -10.37 -3.67
C SER A 227 2.51 -8.91 -3.23
N GLY A 228 1.46 -8.44 -2.56
CA GLY A 228 1.31 -7.05 -2.16
C GLY A 228 0.91 -6.09 -3.29
N GLY A 229 1.04 -6.50 -4.56
CA GLY A 229 0.58 -5.76 -5.72
C GLY A 229 -0.94 -5.56 -5.75
N PRO A 230 -1.43 -4.59 -6.54
CA PRO A 230 -2.83 -4.23 -6.52
C PRO A 230 -3.67 -5.08 -7.49
N LEU A 231 -4.85 -5.50 -7.03
CA LEU A 231 -5.97 -5.85 -7.90
C LEU A 231 -6.86 -4.62 -8.06
N VAL A 232 -6.85 -4.02 -9.24
CA VAL A 232 -7.61 -2.79 -9.54
C VAL A 232 -8.77 -3.07 -10.47
N CYS A 233 -9.91 -2.43 -10.21
CA CYS A 233 -11.11 -2.57 -11.02
C CYS A 233 -11.53 -1.20 -11.56
N LYS A 234 -12.01 -1.17 -12.80
CA LYS A 234 -12.53 0.05 -13.42
C LYS A 234 -13.98 0.29 -12.99
N ARG A 235 -14.29 1.52 -12.56
CA ARG A 235 -15.64 2.01 -12.26
C ARG A 235 -16.34 2.52 -13.52
N SER A 236 -17.65 2.72 -13.42
CA SER A 236 -18.49 3.23 -14.52
C SER A 236 -18.14 4.66 -14.94
N ASP A 237 -17.60 5.47 -14.03
CA ASP A 237 -17.09 6.83 -14.30
C ASP A 237 -15.72 6.84 -14.99
N GLY A 238 -15.14 5.66 -15.22
CA GLY A 238 -13.84 5.49 -15.87
C GLY A 238 -12.64 5.50 -14.92
N SER A 239 -12.83 5.84 -13.64
CA SER A 239 -11.77 5.79 -12.61
C SER A 239 -11.40 4.35 -12.24
N TRP A 240 -10.17 4.17 -11.79
CA TRP A 240 -9.67 2.91 -11.26
C TRP A 240 -9.69 2.93 -9.73
N VAL A 241 -10.13 1.82 -9.14
CA VAL A 241 -10.20 1.63 -7.69
C VAL A 241 -9.54 0.30 -7.31
N GLN A 242 -8.83 0.26 -6.19
CA GLN A 242 -8.21 -0.97 -5.71
C GLN A 242 -9.22 -1.85 -4.99
N ALA A 243 -9.56 -2.99 -5.59
CA ALA A 243 -10.48 -3.97 -5.01
C ALA A 243 -9.77 -4.97 -4.09
N GLY A 244 -8.49 -5.28 -4.37
CA GLY A 244 -7.74 -6.29 -3.65
C GLY A 244 -6.24 -6.01 -3.54
N ILE A 245 -5.58 -6.80 -2.69
CA ILE A 245 -4.11 -6.88 -2.54
C ILE A 245 -3.73 -8.34 -2.80
N VAL A 246 -2.81 -8.60 -3.71
CA VAL A 246 -2.32 -9.98 -4.00
C VAL A 246 -1.77 -10.58 -2.71
N SER A 247 -2.28 -11.75 -2.30
CA SER A 247 -1.95 -12.36 -1.01
C SER A 247 -1.41 -13.77 -1.14
N TRP A 248 -2.19 -14.72 -1.66
CA TRP A 248 -1.77 -16.12 -1.80
C TRP A 248 -2.59 -16.87 -2.87
N GLY A 249 -2.17 -18.09 -3.19
CA GLY A 249 -2.88 -18.99 -4.10
C GLY A 249 -2.26 -20.39 -4.04
N VAL A 250 -2.93 -21.37 -4.66
CA VAL A 250 -2.37 -22.72 -4.86
C VAL A 250 -1.97 -22.85 -6.33
N GLY A 251 -0.67 -22.91 -6.61
CA GLY A 251 -0.14 -22.84 -7.97
C GLY A 251 -0.27 -21.44 -8.57
N CYS A 252 0.01 -21.32 -9.88
CA CYS A 252 -0.22 -20.10 -10.64
C CYS A 252 -0.96 -20.41 -11.93
N ALA A 253 -2.06 -19.70 -12.19
CA ALA A 253 -2.79 -19.79 -13.46
C ALA A 253 -3.28 -21.20 -13.81
N GLU A 254 -3.51 -22.04 -12.80
CA GLU A 254 -4.08 -23.37 -12.99
C GLU A 254 -5.61 -23.33 -13.05
N ALA A 255 -6.20 -24.26 -13.81
CA ALA A 255 -7.65 -24.39 -13.89
C ALA A 255 -8.25 -24.67 -12.50
N ASN A 256 -9.34 -23.97 -12.18
CA ASN A 256 -10.04 -24.06 -10.90
C ASN A 256 -9.21 -23.73 -9.64
N LYS A 257 -8.05 -23.07 -9.79
CA LYS A 257 -7.25 -22.58 -8.65
C LYS A 257 -7.05 -21.07 -8.75
N PRO A 258 -8.08 -20.27 -8.39
CA PRO A 258 -7.99 -18.82 -8.51
C PRO A 258 -7.09 -18.22 -7.43
N GLY A 259 -6.38 -17.13 -7.74
CA GLY A 259 -5.67 -16.34 -6.75
C GLY A 259 -6.59 -15.77 -5.67
N VAL A 260 -6.06 -15.66 -4.45
CA VAL A 260 -6.72 -15.10 -3.28
C VAL A 260 -6.06 -13.79 -2.90
N TYR A 261 -6.90 -12.77 -2.71
CA TYR A 261 -6.53 -11.39 -2.48
C TYR A 261 -7.14 -10.91 -1.16
N SER A 262 -6.43 -10.07 -0.43
CA SER A 262 -7.02 -9.32 0.69
C SER A 262 -8.04 -8.34 0.14
N ARG A 263 -9.28 -8.37 0.63
CA ARG A 263 -10.39 -7.51 0.19
C ARG A 263 -10.25 -6.11 0.76
N VAL A 264 -9.90 -5.12 -0.06
CA VAL A 264 -9.58 -3.76 0.41
C VAL A 264 -10.74 -3.09 1.14
N THR A 265 -11.99 -3.38 0.78
CA THR A 265 -13.18 -2.83 1.46
C THR A 265 -13.24 -3.21 2.95
N SER A 266 -12.65 -4.34 3.34
CA SER A 266 -12.53 -4.77 4.74
C SER A 266 -11.48 -3.99 5.54
N PHE A 267 -10.57 -3.29 4.86
CA PHE A 267 -9.43 -2.59 5.46
C PHE A 267 -9.55 -1.07 5.40
N VAL A 268 -10.46 -0.50 4.62
CA VAL A 268 -10.53 0.95 4.36
C VAL A 268 -10.62 1.80 5.64
N THR A 269 -11.44 1.39 6.61
CA THR A 269 -11.59 2.13 7.89
C THR A 269 -10.27 2.18 8.67
N TRP A 270 -9.50 1.09 8.63
CA TRP A 270 -8.18 1.03 9.25
C TRP A 270 -7.18 1.89 8.49
N ILE A 271 -7.17 1.81 7.15
CA ILE A 271 -6.29 2.60 6.28
C ILE A 271 -6.46 4.09 6.56
N GLU A 272 -7.71 4.58 6.56
CA GLU A 272 -7.99 6.00 6.78
C GLU A 272 -7.63 6.45 8.19
N ARG A 273 -7.92 5.63 9.22
CA ARG A 273 -7.58 5.96 10.61
C ARG A 273 -6.08 6.15 10.80
N ASP A 274 -5.26 5.21 10.33
CA ASP A 274 -3.81 5.27 10.53
C ASP A 274 -3.16 6.40 9.73
N ARG A 275 -3.64 6.67 8.52
CA ARG A 275 -3.21 7.82 7.70
C ARG A 275 -3.48 9.14 8.42
N GLN A 276 -4.70 9.33 8.93
CA GLN A 276 -5.12 10.56 9.59
C GLN A 276 -4.41 10.79 10.92
N TYR A 277 -4.33 9.76 11.77
CA TYR A 277 -3.66 9.84 13.06
C TYR A 277 -2.21 10.33 12.90
N ARG A 278 -1.49 9.80 11.90
CA ARG A 278 -0.08 10.14 11.67
C ARG A 278 0.14 11.45 10.93
N ALA A 279 -0.80 11.86 10.08
CA ALA A 279 -0.80 13.22 9.56
C ALA A 279 -0.95 14.25 10.71
N GLY A 280 -1.83 13.95 11.68
CA GLY A 280 -2.00 14.76 12.89
C GLY A 280 -0.74 14.84 13.77
N LEU A 281 -0.03 13.72 13.94
CA LEU A 281 1.26 13.70 14.66
C LEU A 281 2.37 14.51 13.97
N GLN A 282 2.34 14.64 12.64
CA GLN A 282 3.31 15.44 11.88
C GLN A 282 2.96 16.94 11.86
N GLY A 283 1.68 17.28 12.01
CA GLY A 283 1.19 18.66 12.07
C GLY A 283 1.05 19.25 13.48
N ALA A 284 1.18 18.43 14.54
CA ALA A 284 1.05 18.88 15.91
C ALA A 284 2.19 19.85 16.28
N PRO A 285 1.90 21.10 16.69
CA PRO A 285 2.93 21.99 17.20
C PRO A 285 3.53 21.38 18.47
N VAL A 286 4.86 21.28 18.52
CA VAL A 286 5.57 20.89 19.75
C VAL A 286 5.20 21.90 20.83
N SER A 287 4.36 21.49 21.78
CA SER A 287 3.95 22.37 22.88
C SER A 287 5.18 22.84 23.66
N PRO A 288 5.36 24.16 23.89
CA PRO A 288 6.46 24.68 24.70
C PRO A 288 6.49 24.11 26.12
N ARG A 289 5.36 23.57 26.60
CA ARG A 289 5.26 22.89 27.90
C ARG A 289 5.92 21.51 27.91
N GLY A 290 5.87 20.76 26.80
CA GLY A 290 6.54 19.46 26.67
C GLY A 290 8.07 19.57 26.64
N ALA A 291 8.60 20.64 26.06
CA ALA A 291 10.02 20.97 26.08
C ALA A 291 10.51 21.40 27.49
N ARG A 292 9.66 22.07 28.28
CA ARG A 292 9.95 22.37 29.69
C ARG A 292 9.92 21.10 30.55
N LEU A 293 8.97 20.19 30.32
CA LEU A 293 8.89 18.95 31.11
C LEU A 293 10.10 18.04 30.87
N THR A 294 10.53 17.88 29.61
CA THR A 294 11.77 17.15 29.28
C THR A 294 13.02 17.80 29.87
N ALA A 295 13.12 19.13 29.87
CA ALA A 295 14.23 19.84 30.51
C ALA A 295 14.23 19.74 32.05
N VAL A 296 13.05 19.73 32.68
CA VAL A 296 12.88 19.57 34.14
C VAL A 296 13.19 18.14 34.56
N LEU A 297 12.75 17.13 33.81
CA LEU A 297 13.06 15.73 34.05
C LEU A 297 14.57 15.43 33.89
N ARG A 298 15.23 16.05 32.89
CA ARG A 298 16.69 15.93 32.71
C ARG A 298 17.48 16.53 33.88
N ARG A 299 17.09 17.72 34.35
CA ARG A 299 17.70 18.36 35.53
C ARG A 299 17.40 17.61 36.84
N GLY A 300 16.26 16.92 36.92
CA GLY A 300 15.92 16.06 38.06
C GLY A 300 16.79 14.79 38.10
N ALA A 301 16.98 14.15 36.94
CA ALA A 301 17.84 12.96 36.82
C ALA A 301 19.32 13.26 37.12
N ASP A 302 19.84 14.40 36.63
CA ASP A 302 21.23 14.81 36.90
C ASP A 302 21.48 15.12 38.40
N LYS A 303 20.46 15.60 39.11
CA LYS A 303 20.53 15.83 40.57
C LYS A 303 20.39 14.57 41.42
N LEU A 304 19.68 13.54 40.93
CA LEU A 304 19.59 12.24 41.62
C LEU A 304 20.87 11.41 41.46
N ALA A 305 21.61 11.57 40.35
CA ALA A 305 22.86 10.85 40.11
C ALA A 305 24.03 11.27 41.03
N THR A 306 23.89 12.38 41.80
CA THR A 306 24.95 12.93 42.65
C THR A 306 24.68 12.81 44.16
N SER A 307 23.65 12.06 44.58
CA SER A 307 23.25 11.96 46.00
C SER A 307 23.14 10.48 46.43
N GLU A 308 23.82 10.09 47.51
CA GLU A 308 23.92 8.70 47.98
C GLU A 308 22.62 8.07 48.52
N SER A 309 21.46 8.73 48.41
CA SER A 309 20.17 8.20 48.88
C SER A 309 19.31 7.66 47.71
N HIS A 310 19.72 6.54 47.12
CA HIS A 310 19.23 6.08 45.81
C HIS A 310 17.81 5.48 45.76
N ALA A 311 17.25 4.96 46.85
CA ALA A 311 16.00 4.19 46.77
C ALA A 311 14.71 5.03 46.86
N LEU A 312 14.64 5.99 47.80
CA LEU A 312 13.41 6.79 48.02
C LEU A 312 13.17 7.84 46.93
N GLY A 313 14.25 8.45 46.41
CA GLY A 313 14.17 9.49 45.39
C GLY A 313 13.68 8.97 44.04
N LEU A 314 14.12 7.77 43.65
CA LEU A 314 13.71 7.14 42.38
C LEU A 314 12.23 6.72 42.42
N PHE A 315 11.77 6.21 43.57
CA PHE A 315 10.36 5.85 43.76
C PHE A 315 9.43 7.05 43.67
N LEU A 316 9.76 8.17 44.31
CA LEU A 316 8.97 9.40 44.23
C LEU A 316 8.95 9.99 42.81
N PHE A 317 10.08 9.92 42.09
CA PHE A 317 10.16 10.39 40.70
C PHE A 317 9.31 9.54 39.75
N LEU A 318 9.36 8.21 39.87
CA LEU A 318 8.54 7.29 39.09
C LEU A 318 7.05 7.47 39.40
N PHE A 319 6.68 7.66 40.67
CA PHE A 319 5.30 7.92 41.07
C PHE A 319 4.77 9.21 40.43
N PHE A 320 5.57 10.28 40.45
CA PHE A 320 5.19 11.57 39.88
C PHE A 320 4.99 11.49 38.35
N VAL A 321 5.90 10.81 37.64
CA VAL A 321 5.78 10.59 36.19
C VAL A 321 4.53 9.76 35.86
N GLN A 322 4.22 8.76 36.68
CA GLN A 322 3.07 7.89 36.45
C GLN A 322 1.73 8.60 36.72
N THR A 323 1.65 9.47 37.73
CA THR A 323 0.46 10.31 37.96
C THR A 323 0.25 11.36 36.88
N GLU A 324 1.32 11.98 36.37
CA GLU A 324 1.20 12.97 35.29
C GLU A 324 0.76 12.31 33.97
N CYS A 325 1.30 11.13 33.65
CA CYS A 325 0.89 10.36 32.47
C CYS A 325 -0.57 9.88 32.54
N GLN A 326 -1.06 9.47 33.72
CA GLN A 326 -2.45 9.06 33.91
C GLN A 326 -3.41 10.26 33.77
N ASN A 327 -3.04 11.43 34.29
CA ASN A 327 -3.84 12.65 34.18
C ASN A 327 -3.91 13.19 32.74
N GLU A 328 -2.84 13.09 31.94
CA GLU A 328 -2.91 13.44 30.52
C GLU A 328 -3.78 12.43 29.73
N ARG A 329 -3.71 11.13 30.05
CA ARG A 329 -4.51 10.10 29.38
C ARG A 329 -6.02 10.25 29.62
N LEU A 330 -6.41 10.72 30.80
CA LEU A 330 -7.81 11.02 31.16
C LEU A 330 -8.34 12.30 30.49
N ARG A 331 -7.46 13.25 30.10
CA ARG A 331 -7.86 14.48 29.41
C ARG A 331 -8.08 14.31 27.90
N PHE A 332 -7.55 13.26 27.30
CA PHE A 332 -7.76 12.93 25.88
C PHE A 332 -9.00 12.04 25.63
N LEU A 333 -9.68 11.59 26.69
CA LEU A 333 -10.85 10.71 26.62
C LEU A 333 -12.18 11.40 26.95
N ASN A 334 -12.18 12.73 27.12
CA ASN A 334 -13.39 13.58 27.23
C ASN A 334 -13.45 14.56 26.07
#